data_AF-A0A936H8P2-F1
#
_entry.id   AF-A0A936H8P2-F1
#
_cell.length_a   1.000
_cell.length_b   1.000
_cell.length_c   1.000
_cell.angle_alpha   90.00
_cell.angle_beta   90.00
_cell.angle_gamma   90.00
#
_symmetry.space_group_name_H-M   'P 1'
#
loop_
_entity.id
_entity.type
_entity.pdbx_description
1 polymer ?
#
loop_
_entity_poly.entity_id
_entity_poly.type
_entity_poly.pdbx_seq_one_letter_code
_entity_poly.pdbx_strand_id
1 'polypeptide(L)'
;MGERYDKAVRLDKGIADRWKERTKESITYELTKDDMDYILDPVFRMGITENQGIAIVILMKPPVKMSIEAADRLRYYINNAADSIDLNYVGLVGDELKPIYQALGNDVVGKINFKSPGTGIHYKPSAYMAICSLIATGQIRVYESKLGGLSRVAMERGKYIRTENMLFLHEEKDPILRVGTIVHEATHAIQDWSDNRSLINHKETDAFIAGWLAVQALRRIDVCSNDDDDIAKAARFVAAKQTGSADWRKAYKKAVDAIDWDYSETYGLHTKPNKESIDESALFKERVIGIELIQRLYLAIAKRL
;
A
#
# COMPACT_ATOMS: atom_id res chain seq x y z
N MET A 1 -30.92 -25.79 -1.38
CA MET A 1 -29.94 -24.78 -1.84
C MET A 1 -28.99 -24.53 -0.70
N GLY A 2 -27.69 -24.46 -0.97
CA GLY A 2 -26.70 -24.21 0.07
C GLY A 2 -26.77 -22.78 0.60
N GLU A 3 -26.69 -22.59 1.92
CA GLU A 3 -26.71 -21.28 2.60
C GLU A 3 -25.78 -20.24 1.97
N ARG A 4 -24.65 -20.70 1.42
CA ARG A 4 -23.65 -19.87 0.72
C ARG A 4 -24.19 -19.25 -0.57
N TYR A 5 -24.85 -20.05 -1.41
CA TYR A 5 -25.48 -19.57 -2.64
C TYR A 5 -26.59 -18.57 -2.31
N ASP A 6 -27.42 -18.89 -1.32
CA ASP A 6 -28.53 -18.03 -0.88
C ASP A 6 -28.06 -16.68 -0.32
N LYS A 7 -26.85 -16.62 0.26
CA LYS A 7 -26.22 -15.36 0.67
C LYS A 7 -25.66 -14.60 -0.53
N ALA A 8 -24.94 -15.27 -1.42
CA ALA A 8 -24.34 -14.64 -2.59
C ALA A 8 -25.40 -14.07 -3.55
N VAL A 9 -26.50 -14.79 -3.78
CA VAL A 9 -27.57 -14.37 -4.71
C VAL A 9 -28.27 -13.07 -4.27
N ARG A 10 -28.28 -12.78 -2.95
CA ARG A 10 -28.81 -11.52 -2.40
C ARG A 10 -27.90 -10.33 -2.67
N LEU A 11 -26.62 -10.58 -2.93
CA LEU A 11 -25.61 -9.55 -3.19
C LEU A 11 -25.42 -9.37 -4.70
N ASP A 12 -25.22 -10.47 -5.44
CA ASP A 12 -25.15 -10.50 -6.89
C ASP A 12 -25.58 -11.89 -7.41
N LYS A 13 -26.77 -11.95 -8.03
CA LYS A 13 -27.32 -13.18 -8.61
C LYS A 13 -26.46 -13.71 -9.76
N GLY A 14 -25.88 -12.84 -10.59
CA GLY A 14 -25.09 -13.25 -11.75
C GLY A 14 -23.85 -14.04 -11.36
N ILE A 15 -23.10 -13.55 -10.36
CA ILE A 15 -21.92 -14.24 -9.82
C ILE A 15 -22.33 -15.57 -9.18
N ALA A 16 -23.39 -15.57 -8.36
CA ALA A 16 -23.87 -16.77 -7.69
C ALA A 16 -24.30 -17.86 -8.70
N ASP A 17 -25.03 -17.48 -9.75
CA ASP A 17 -25.50 -18.40 -10.80
C ASP A 17 -24.34 -18.99 -11.59
N ARG A 18 -23.36 -18.17 -12.00
CA ARG A 18 -22.17 -18.66 -12.71
C ARG A 18 -21.33 -19.60 -11.85
N TRP A 19 -21.16 -19.29 -10.56
CA TRP A 19 -20.47 -20.19 -9.63
C TRP A 19 -21.23 -21.51 -9.49
N LYS A 20 -22.55 -21.46 -9.27
CA LYS A 20 -23.40 -22.65 -9.16
C LYS A 20 -23.36 -23.51 -10.42
N GLU A 21 -23.30 -22.91 -11.59
CA GLU A 21 -23.22 -23.63 -12.86
C GLU A 21 -21.94 -24.48 -12.97
N ARG A 22 -20.80 -23.92 -12.54
CA ARG A 22 -19.50 -24.59 -12.56
C ARG A 22 -19.36 -25.62 -11.44
N THR A 23 -19.75 -25.29 -10.22
CA THR A 23 -19.52 -26.13 -9.04
C THR A 23 -20.67 -27.09 -8.73
N LYS A 24 -21.84 -26.90 -9.33
CA LYS A 24 -23.10 -27.57 -8.94
C LYS A 24 -23.44 -27.40 -7.46
N GLU A 25 -23.11 -26.25 -6.89
CA GLU A 25 -23.16 -25.94 -5.44
C GLU A 25 -22.23 -26.79 -4.56
N SER A 26 -21.32 -27.57 -5.14
CA SER A 26 -20.40 -28.40 -4.39
C SER A 26 -19.24 -27.58 -3.83
N ILE A 27 -19.12 -27.55 -2.50
CA ILE A 27 -17.98 -26.92 -1.80
C ILE A 27 -16.70 -27.77 -1.87
N THR A 28 -16.80 -29.03 -2.30
CA THR A 28 -15.63 -29.91 -2.50
C THR A 28 -15.09 -29.88 -3.92
N TYR A 29 -15.81 -29.24 -4.84
CA TYR A 29 -15.31 -28.95 -6.18
C TYR A 29 -14.09 -28.04 -6.09
N GLU A 30 -13.02 -28.43 -6.77
CA GLU A 30 -11.81 -27.64 -6.89
C GLU A 30 -11.96 -26.70 -8.09
N LEU A 31 -12.02 -25.41 -7.81
CA LEU A 31 -12.09 -24.38 -8.85
C LEU A 31 -10.77 -24.35 -9.63
N THR A 32 -10.89 -24.34 -10.94
CA THR A 32 -9.82 -24.24 -11.94
C THR A 32 -9.72 -22.81 -12.47
N LYS A 33 -8.66 -22.54 -13.26
CA LYS A 33 -8.51 -21.28 -13.99
C LYS A 33 -9.72 -20.97 -14.87
N ASP A 34 -10.24 -21.96 -15.60
CA ASP A 34 -11.39 -21.76 -16.50
C ASP A 34 -12.67 -21.43 -15.74
N ASP A 35 -12.83 -21.96 -14.52
CA ASP A 35 -13.94 -21.56 -13.64
C ASP A 35 -13.82 -20.09 -13.23
N MET A 36 -12.61 -19.62 -12.90
CA MET A 36 -12.37 -18.21 -12.58
C MET A 36 -12.68 -17.30 -13.74
N ASP A 37 -12.23 -17.65 -14.95
CA ASP A 37 -12.55 -16.87 -16.15
C ASP A 37 -14.05 -16.81 -16.39
N TYR A 38 -14.73 -17.94 -16.32
CA TYR A 38 -16.18 -17.99 -16.48
C TYR A 38 -16.92 -17.11 -15.45
N ILE A 39 -16.50 -17.16 -14.18
CA ILE A 39 -17.20 -16.46 -13.09
C ILE A 39 -16.90 -14.96 -13.10
N LEU A 40 -15.63 -14.58 -13.29
CA LEU A 40 -15.09 -13.25 -12.99
C LEU A 40 -14.98 -12.33 -14.22
N ASP A 41 -14.67 -12.85 -15.41
CA ASP A 41 -14.47 -12.03 -16.61
C ASP A 41 -15.64 -11.07 -16.89
N PRO A 42 -16.93 -11.50 -16.81
CA PRO A 42 -18.04 -10.58 -17.04
C PRO A 42 -18.16 -9.45 -16.00
N VAL A 43 -17.69 -9.70 -14.78
CA VAL A 43 -17.77 -8.72 -13.67
C VAL A 43 -16.69 -7.66 -13.85
N PHE A 44 -15.46 -8.08 -14.10
CA PHE A 44 -14.32 -7.17 -14.15
C PHE A 44 -14.27 -6.34 -15.44
N ARG A 45 -14.88 -6.80 -16.54
CA ARG A 45 -15.06 -5.98 -17.75
C ARG A 45 -15.97 -4.76 -17.55
N MET A 46 -16.84 -4.79 -16.55
CA MET A 46 -17.82 -3.72 -16.29
C MET A 46 -17.46 -2.86 -15.07
N GLY A 47 -16.34 -3.14 -14.41
CA GLY A 47 -16.02 -2.61 -13.09
C GLY A 47 -16.72 -3.38 -11.97
N ILE A 48 -15.99 -3.68 -10.91
CA ILE A 48 -16.49 -4.47 -9.78
C ILE A 48 -17.12 -3.58 -8.71
N THR A 49 -18.34 -3.92 -8.29
CA THR A 49 -19.02 -3.27 -7.14
C THR A 49 -18.66 -3.92 -5.82
N GLU A 50 -18.93 -3.23 -4.70
CA GLU A 50 -18.68 -3.79 -3.36
C GLU A 50 -19.48 -5.09 -3.12
N ASN A 51 -20.77 -5.12 -3.47
CA ASN A 51 -21.62 -6.31 -3.32
C ASN A 51 -21.10 -7.51 -4.13
N GLN A 52 -20.59 -7.26 -5.34
CA GLN A 52 -19.96 -8.27 -6.16
C GLN A 52 -18.70 -8.82 -5.51
N GLY A 53 -17.87 -7.94 -4.94
CA GLY A 53 -16.70 -8.34 -4.15
C GLY A 53 -17.07 -9.23 -2.96
N ILE A 54 -18.08 -8.83 -2.17
CA ILE A 54 -18.59 -9.63 -1.04
C ILE A 54 -19.11 -10.99 -1.53
N ALA A 55 -19.86 -11.02 -2.63
CA ALA A 55 -20.38 -12.26 -3.20
C ALA A 55 -19.24 -13.22 -3.58
N ILE A 56 -18.20 -12.73 -4.26
CA ILE A 56 -17.00 -13.52 -4.62
C ILE A 56 -16.32 -14.07 -3.37
N VAL A 57 -16.09 -13.22 -2.35
CA VAL A 57 -15.49 -13.65 -1.07
C VAL A 57 -16.32 -14.75 -0.41
N ILE A 58 -17.65 -14.62 -0.36
CA ILE A 58 -18.55 -15.63 0.22
C ILE A 58 -18.43 -16.96 -0.54
N LEU A 59 -18.43 -16.91 -1.87
CA LEU A 59 -18.41 -18.09 -2.72
C LEU A 59 -17.06 -18.83 -2.67
N MET A 60 -15.95 -18.10 -2.55
CA MET A 60 -14.58 -18.62 -2.57
C MET A 60 -14.01 -18.91 -1.17
N LYS A 61 -14.73 -18.55 -0.10
CA LYS A 61 -14.29 -18.84 1.27
C LYS A 61 -14.10 -20.34 1.50
N PRO A 62 -13.10 -20.79 2.29
CA PRO A 62 -13.01 -22.19 2.71
C PRO A 62 -14.34 -22.77 3.21
N PRO A 63 -14.65 -24.06 2.95
CA PRO A 63 -13.72 -25.10 2.50
C PRO A 63 -13.62 -25.28 0.97
N VAL A 64 -14.10 -24.31 0.17
CA VAL A 64 -13.93 -24.36 -1.29
C VAL A 64 -12.45 -24.46 -1.63
N LYS A 65 -12.13 -25.42 -2.50
CA LYS A 65 -10.77 -25.63 -3.00
C LYS A 65 -10.56 -24.81 -4.27
N MET A 66 -9.36 -24.30 -4.44
CA MET A 66 -8.91 -23.61 -5.65
C MET A 66 -7.58 -24.23 -6.05
N SER A 67 -7.41 -24.53 -7.34
CA SER A 67 -6.09 -24.84 -7.88
C SER A 67 -5.18 -23.61 -7.76
N ILE A 68 -3.86 -23.82 -7.88
CA ILE A 68 -2.89 -22.71 -7.84
C ILE A 68 -3.20 -21.71 -8.97
N GLU A 69 -3.48 -22.21 -10.16
CA GLU A 69 -3.81 -21.41 -11.35
C GLU A 69 -5.12 -20.64 -11.16
N ALA A 70 -6.10 -21.19 -10.44
CA ALA A 70 -7.32 -20.47 -10.09
C ALA A 70 -7.05 -19.32 -9.12
N ALA A 71 -6.22 -19.55 -8.09
CA ALA A 71 -5.81 -18.51 -7.16
C ALA A 71 -5.04 -17.39 -7.88
N ASP A 72 -4.10 -17.74 -8.77
CA ASP A 72 -3.37 -16.78 -9.59
C ASP A 72 -4.29 -16.02 -10.53
N ARG A 73 -5.31 -16.68 -11.08
CA ARG A 73 -6.28 -16.01 -11.95
C ARG A 73 -7.16 -15.03 -11.19
N LEU A 74 -7.57 -15.34 -9.96
CA LEU A 74 -8.27 -14.40 -9.09
C LEU A 74 -7.41 -13.15 -8.80
N ARG A 75 -6.12 -13.36 -8.45
CA ARG A 75 -5.17 -12.25 -8.24
C ARG A 75 -5.02 -11.38 -9.48
N TYR A 76 -4.91 -12.01 -10.66
CA TYR A 76 -4.81 -11.32 -11.94
C TYR A 76 -5.98 -10.34 -12.15
N TYR A 77 -7.23 -10.77 -11.95
CA TYR A 77 -8.39 -9.89 -12.15
C TYR A 77 -8.38 -8.69 -11.19
N ILE A 78 -8.02 -8.92 -9.94
CA ILE A 78 -8.02 -7.89 -8.89
C ILE A 78 -6.90 -6.89 -9.13
N ASN A 79 -5.68 -7.36 -9.42
CA ASN A 79 -4.55 -6.49 -9.71
C ASN A 79 -4.79 -5.69 -11.01
N ASN A 80 -5.30 -6.33 -12.07
CA ASN A 80 -5.59 -5.63 -13.33
C ASN A 80 -6.64 -4.52 -13.14
N ALA A 81 -7.67 -4.78 -12.32
CA ALA A 81 -8.68 -3.78 -12.03
C ALA A 81 -8.19 -2.66 -11.08
N ALA A 82 -7.27 -2.98 -10.17
CA ALA A 82 -6.58 -1.98 -9.36
C ALA A 82 -5.71 -1.06 -10.24
N ASP A 83 -4.99 -1.63 -11.21
CA ASP A 83 -4.10 -0.91 -12.12
C ASP A 83 -4.84 -0.02 -13.12
N SER A 84 -6.00 -0.45 -13.61
CA SER A 84 -6.82 0.35 -14.53
C SER A 84 -7.67 1.43 -13.84
N ILE A 85 -7.61 1.52 -12.51
CA ILE A 85 -8.47 2.38 -11.69
C ILE A 85 -9.97 2.02 -11.87
N ASP A 86 -10.27 0.80 -12.32
CA ASP A 86 -11.66 0.32 -12.53
C ASP A 86 -12.30 -0.24 -11.24
N LEU A 87 -11.64 -0.09 -10.10
CA LEU A 87 -12.23 -0.40 -8.82
C LEU A 87 -13.21 0.69 -8.38
N ASN A 88 -14.22 0.28 -7.61
CA ASN A 88 -15.08 1.22 -6.91
C ASN A 88 -14.29 1.96 -5.82
N TYR A 89 -13.75 3.12 -6.18
CA TYR A 89 -13.01 4.00 -5.27
C TYR A 89 -13.91 5.10 -4.73
N VAL A 90 -13.86 5.29 -3.42
CA VAL A 90 -14.55 6.39 -2.72
C VAL A 90 -13.51 7.42 -2.27
N GLY A 91 -13.67 8.66 -2.69
CA GLY A 91 -12.83 9.77 -2.24
C GLY A 91 -13.06 10.06 -0.76
N LEU A 92 -12.00 10.06 0.04
CA LEU A 92 -12.06 10.34 1.47
C LEU A 92 -11.99 11.85 1.72
N VAL A 93 -12.88 12.38 2.56
CA VAL A 93 -12.93 13.81 2.92
C VAL A 93 -13.19 14.03 4.41
N GLY A 94 -12.81 15.20 4.93
CA GLY A 94 -13.11 15.61 6.30
C GLY A 94 -12.65 14.58 7.34
N ASP A 95 -13.57 14.12 8.18
CA ASP A 95 -13.29 13.15 9.26
C ASP A 95 -12.84 11.78 8.76
N GLU A 96 -13.15 11.42 7.51
CA GLU A 96 -12.70 10.16 6.90
C GLU A 96 -11.18 10.13 6.70
N LEU A 97 -10.53 11.30 6.65
CA LEU A 97 -9.08 11.42 6.55
C LEU A 97 -8.36 11.25 7.90
N LYS A 98 -9.10 11.19 9.02
CA LYS A 98 -8.52 11.08 10.37
C LYS A 98 -7.53 9.91 10.52
N PRO A 99 -7.78 8.68 10.01
CA PRO A 99 -6.80 7.59 10.08
C PRO A 99 -5.50 7.91 9.33
N ILE A 100 -5.57 8.64 8.22
CA ILE A 100 -4.41 9.07 7.44
C ILE A 100 -3.61 10.11 8.23
N TYR A 101 -4.27 11.10 8.84
CA TYR A 101 -3.61 12.09 9.68
C TYR A 101 -2.94 11.47 10.91
N GLN A 102 -3.55 10.44 11.50
CA GLN A 102 -2.96 9.69 12.60
C GLN A 102 -1.72 8.91 12.16
N ALA A 103 -1.79 8.23 11.01
CA ALA A 103 -0.66 7.48 10.44
C ALA A 103 0.54 8.38 10.08
N LEU A 104 0.28 9.60 9.62
CA LEU A 104 1.32 10.59 9.28
C LEU A 104 1.69 11.51 10.45
N GLY A 105 1.08 11.31 11.63
CA GLY A 105 1.32 12.08 12.83
C GLY A 105 2.65 11.74 13.50
N ASN A 106 3.16 12.67 14.32
CA ASN A 106 4.47 12.54 14.98
C ASN A 106 4.63 11.27 15.82
N ASP A 107 3.55 10.74 16.39
CA ASP A 107 3.59 9.51 17.19
C ASP A 107 4.01 8.28 16.36
N VAL A 108 3.74 8.31 15.05
CA VAL A 108 4.08 7.24 14.11
C VAL A 108 5.35 7.56 13.34
N VAL A 109 5.38 8.71 12.65
CA VAL A 109 6.50 9.04 11.73
C VAL A 109 7.69 9.71 12.44
N GLY A 110 7.57 10.07 13.72
CA GLY A 110 8.60 10.78 14.47
C GLY A 110 9.95 10.06 14.55
N LYS A 111 9.96 8.73 14.36
CA LYS A 111 11.18 7.91 14.32
C LYS A 111 11.77 7.72 12.93
N ILE A 112 11.06 8.12 11.87
CA ILE A 112 11.52 7.98 10.49
C ILE A 112 12.50 9.11 10.19
N ASN A 113 13.79 8.82 10.35
CA ASN A 113 14.87 9.77 10.08
C ASN A 113 16.09 9.06 9.48
N PHE A 114 16.18 9.02 8.14
CA PHE A 114 17.33 8.46 7.44
C PHE A 114 17.54 9.12 6.09
N LYS A 115 18.79 9.12 5.63
CA LYS A 115 19.14 9.46 4.26
C LYS A 115 19.35 8.18 3.47
N SER A 116 18.57 7.99 2.41
CA SER A 116 18.71 6.82 1.55
C SER A 116 20.01 6.88 0.75
N PRO A 117 20.75 5.75 0.62
CA PRO A 117 21.96 5.72 -0.17
C PRO A 117 21.65 5.57 -1.66
N GLY A 118 20.47 5.00 -2.00
CA GLY A 118 20.05 4.74 -3.36
C GLY A 118 19.30 5.91 -4.00
N THR A 119 18.54 6.67 -3.20
CA THR A 119 17.80 7.85 -3.69
C THR A 119 18.42 9.19 -3.30
N GLY A 120 19.27 9.21 -2.27
CA GLY A 120 19.84 10.45 -1.75
C GLY A 120 18.85 11.34 -0.97
N ILE A 121 17.57 10.98 -0.95
CA ILE A 121 16.53 11.69 -0.18
C ILE A 121 16.79 11.52 1.31
N HIS A 122 16.57 12.61 2.06
CA HIS A 122 16.50 12.57 3.51
C HIS A 122 15.03 12.50 3.96
N TYR A 123 14.59 11.31 4.37
CA TYR A 123 13.28 11.10 4.96
C TYR A 123 13.33 11.57 6.42
N LYS A 124 12.49 12.54 6.75
CA LYS A 124 12.35 13.12 8.09
C LYS A 124 10.87 13.25 8.44
N PRO A 125 10.49 13.38 9.72
CA PRO A 125 9.10 13.59 10.11
C PRO A 125 8.45 14.79 9.41
N SER A 126 9.20 15.88 9.19
CA SER A 126 8.72 17.08 8.48
C SER A 126 8.25 16.80 7.05
N ALA A 127 8.86 15.86 6.34
CA ALA A 127 8.46 15.47 4.99
C ALA A 127 7.09 14.77 4.97
N TYR A 128 6.85 13.86 5.92
CA TYR A 128 5.54 13.19 6.07
C TYR A 128 4.45 14.17 6.52
N MET A 129 4.78 15.12 7.41
CA MET A 129 3.86 16.20 7.78
C MET A 129 3.55 17.11 6.59
N ALA A 130 4.50 17.33 5.67
CA ALA A 130 4.24 18.07 4.44
C ALA A 130 3.25 17.32 3.53
N ILE A 131 3.39 15.99 3.36
CA ILE A 131 2.39 15.16 2.65
C ILE A 131 1.02 15.24 3.32
N CYS A 132 0.96 15.14 4.65
CA CYS A 132 -0.27 15.30 5.43
C CYS A 132 -0.94 16.66 5.15
N SER A 133 -0.14 17.72 5.04
CA SER A 133 -0.60 19.06 4.69
C SER A 133 -1.10 19.17 3.24
N LEU A 134 -0.44 18.51 2.28
CA LEU A 134 -0.90 18.43 0.88
C LEU A 134 -2.27 17.74 0.80
N ILE A 135 -2.45 16.63 1.52
CA ILE A 135 -3.72 15.90 1.64
C ILE A 135 -4.80 16.81 2.26
N ALA A 136 -4.50 17.48 3.36
CA ALA A 136 -5.44 18.38 4.03
C ALA A 136 -5.90 19.55 3.13
N THR A 137 -5.04 20.01 2.22
CA THR A 137 -5.38 21.07 1.25
C THR A 137 -5.94 20.54 -0.08
N GLY A 138 -6.19 19.23 -0.20
CA GLY A 138 -6.72 18.61 -1.41
C GLY A 138 -5.74 18.56 -2.60
N GLN A 139 -4.46 18.85 -2.38
CA GLN A 139 -3.42 18.77 -3.42
C GLN A 139 -3.00 17.32 -3.68
N ILE A 140 -3.12 16.46 -2.67
CA ILE A 140 -3.14 15.01 -2.86
C ILE A 140 -4.53 14.52 -2.48
N ARG A 141 -5.23 13.88 -3.41
CA ARG A 141 -6.56 13.29 -3.16
C ARG A 141 -6.39 11.87 -2.66
N VAL A 142 -7.16 11.49 -1.65
CA VAL A 142 -7.12 10.15 -1.08
C VAL A 142 -8.38 9.40 -1.44
N TYR A 143 -8.22 8.16 -1.88
CA TYR A 143 -9.31 7.27 -2.25
C TYR A 143 -9.18 5.94 -1.52
N GLU A 144 -10.31 5.34 -1.15
CA GLU A 144 -10.35 3.98 -0.61
C GLU A 144 -11.14 3.06 -1.53
N SER A 145 -10.60 1.88 -1.84
CA SER A 145 -11.33 0.88 -2.62
C SER A 145 -12.38 0.17 -1.77
N LYS A 146 -13.59 0.03 -2.31
CA LYS A 146 -14.70 -0.73 -1.73
C LYS A 146 -14.81 -2.07 -2.44
N LEU A 147 -13.86 -2.95 -2.16
CA LEU A 147 -13.70 -4.26 -2.79
C LEU A 147 -14.46 -5.40 -2.08
N GLY A 148 -15.23 -5.10 -1.03
CA GLY A 148 -15.97 -6.12 -0.28
C GLY A 148 -15.05 -7.19 0.34
N GLY A 149 -13.83 -6.83 0.71
CA GLY A 149 -12.80 -7.73 1.22
C GLY A 149 -11.95 -8.47 0.17
N LEU A 150 -12.12 -8.23 -1.14
CA LEU A 150 -11.23 -8.78 -2.17
C LEU A 150 -9.82 -8.17 -2.14
N SER A 151 -9.63 -7.01 -1.51
CA SER A 151 -8.31 -6.42 -1.28
C SER A 151 -7.34 -7.37 -0.57
N ARG A 152 -7.84 -8.36 0.18
CA ARG A 152 -7.02 -9.32 0.93
C ARG A 152 -6.25 -10.30 0.04
N VAL A 153 -6.64 -10.42 -1.23
CA VAL A 153 -5.93 -11.23 -2.22
C VAL A 153 -5.21 -10.36 -3.26
N ALA A 154 -5.37 -9.03 -3.20
CA ALA A 154 -4.56 -8.11 -3.98
C ALA A 154 -3.10 -8.19 -3.52
N MET A 155 -2.17 -8.02 -4.45
CA MET A 155 -0.74 -8.00 -4.14
C MET A 155 -0.34 -6.68 -3.50
N GLU A 156 -0.85 -5.59 -4.05
CA GLU A 156 -0.67 -4.24 -3.53
C GLU A 156 -1.76 -3.92 -2.49
N ARG A 157 -1.46 -3.07 -1.52
CA ARG A 157 -2.43 -2.63 -0.49
C ARG A 157 -2.78 -1.15 -0.62
N GLY A 158 -2.08 -0.45 -1.48
CA GLY A 158 -2.22 0.96 -1.75
C GLY A 158 -1.39 1.29 -2.99
N LYS A 159 -1.59 2.49 -3.50
CA LYS A 159 -0.86 3.00 -4.66
C LYS A 159 -0.91 4.52 -4.67
N TYR A 160 0.24 5.17 -4.72
CA TYR A 160 0.34 6.57 -5.06
C TYR A 160 0.54 6.73 -6.58
N ILE A 161 -0.39 7.42 -7.23
CA ILE A 161 -0.29 7.78 -8.65
C ILE A 161 0.09 9.25 -8.79
N ARG A 162 1.33 9.44 -9.22
CA ARG A 162 1.98 10.74 -9.44
C ARG A 162 1.19 11.65 -10.38
N THR A 163 0.74 11.14 -11.53
CA THR A 163 0.20 11.96 -12.62
C THR A 163 -1.08 12.69 -12.23
N GLU A 164 -1.87 12.13 -11.32
CA GLU A 164 -3.13 12.70 -10.85
C GLU A 164 -3.07 13.21 -9.40
N ASN A 165 -1.89 13.11 -8.76
CA ASN A 165 -1.69 13.36 -7.33
C ASN A 165 -2.73 12.63 -6.46
N MET A 166 -2.85 11.31 -6.67
CA MET A 166 -3.84 10.46 -6.00
C MET A 166 -3.17 9.39 -5.15
N LEU A 167 -3.66 9.22 -3.92
CA LEU A 167 -3.27 8.15 -3.01
C LEU A 167 -4.45 7.19 -2.87
N PHE A 168 -4.34 6.01 -3.44
CA PHE A 168 -5.31 4.93 -3.33
C PHE A 168 -4.92 4.01 -2.17
N LEU A 169 -5.90 3.67 -1.34
CA LEU A 169 -5.77 2.69 -0.27
C LEU A 169 -6.76 1.57 -0.52
N HIS A 170 -6.33 0.33 -0.31
CA HIS A 170 -7.27 -0.78 -0.28
C HIS A 170 -7.83 -0.99 1.13
N GLU A 171 -9.03 -1.57 1.21
CA GLU A 171 -9.62 -1.96 2.48
C GLU A 171 -8.66 -2.89 3.25
N GLU A 172 -8.21 -2.46 4.43
CA GLU A 172 -7.31 -3.21 5.31
C GLU A 172 -7.92 -3.27 6.70
N LYS A 173 -8.09 -4.49 7.20
CA LYS A 173 -8.76 -4.77 8.49
C LYS A 173 -7.81 -4.67 9.67
N ASP A 174 -6.52 -4.93 9.46
CA ASP A 174 -5.51 -4.70 10.50
C ASP A 174 -5.10 -3.21 10.50
N PRO A 175 -5.52 -2.43 11.50
CA PRO A 175 -5.22 -1.00 11.54
C PRO A 175 -3.71 -0.72 11.57
N ILE A 176 -2.89 -1.65 12.08
CA ILE A 176 -1.44 -1.48 12.13
C ILE A 176 -0.84 -1.67 10.72
N LEU A 177 -1.27 -2.70 9.99
CA LEU A 177 -0.84 -2.89 8.61
C LEU A 177 -1.27 -1.71 7.73
N ARG A 178 -2.48 -1.18 7.97
CA ARG A 178 -2.98 0.01 7.27
C ARG A 178 -2.06 1.22 7.48
N VAL A 179 -1.57 1.44 8.70
CA VAL A 179 -0.61 2.53 8.98
C VAL A 179 0.68 2.33 8.21
N GLY A 180 1.21 1.10 8.16
CA GLY A 180 2.39 0.78 7.36
C GLY A 180 2.18 1.11 5.87
N THR A 181 1.04 0.73 5.31
CA THR A 181 0.66 1.05 3.92
C THR A 181 0.53 2.56 3.68
N ILE A 182 -0.15 3.30 4.56
CA ILE A 182 -0.27 4.76 4.41
C ILE A 182 1.10 5.44 4.40
N VAL A 183 2.02 5.02 5.28
CA VAL A 183 3.37 5.59 5.33
C VAL A 183 4.17 5.20 4.10
N HIS A 184 4.06 3.95 3.63
CA HIS A 184 4.69 3.49 2.38
C HIS A 184 4.27 4.35 1.18
N GLU A 185 2.96 4.54 0.96
CA GLU A 185 2.47 5.39 -0.14
C GLU A 185 2.85 6.86 0.04
N ALA A 186 2.84 7.36 1.27
CA ALA A 186 3.33 8.72 1.55
C ALA A 186 4.83 8.87 1.25
N THR A 187 5.63 7.81 1.40
CA THR A 187 7.04 7.82 1.00
C THR A 187 7.19 7.96 -0.51
N HIS A 188 6.33 7.31 -1.31
CA HIS A 188 6.29 7.54 -2.76
C HIS A 188 5.91 8.98 -3.11
N ALA A 189 4.94 9.55 -2.42
CA ALA A 189 4.62 10.97 -2.59
C ALA A 189 5.82 11.87 -2.25
N ILE A 190 6.56 11.62 -1.15
CA ILE A 190 7.78 12.38 -0.82
C ILE A 190 8.82 12.27 -1.96
N GLN A 191 9.03 11.07 -2.51
CA GLN A 191 9.99 10.85 -3.58
C GLN A 191 9.63 11.64 -4.84
N ASP A 192 8.35 11.61 -5.20
CA ASP A 192 7.83 12.31 -6.35
C ASP A 192 7.96 13.84 -6.20
N TRP A 193 7.45 14.39 -5.10
CA TRP A 193 7.50 15.81 -4.79
C TRP A 193 8.93 16.34 -4.52
N SER A 194 9.91 15.43 -4.35
CA SER A 194 11.34 15.77 -4.29
C SER A 194 12.07 15.71 -5.65
N ASP A 195 11.36 15.46 -6.76
CA ASP A 195 11.89 15.21 -8.12
C ASP A 195 12.95 14.10 -8.15
N ASN A 196 12.69 13.00 -7.44
CA ASN A 196 13.63 11.87 -7.39
C ASN A 196 13.53 11.00 -8.64
N ARG A 197 14.67 10.82 -9.32
CA ARG A 197 14.80 10.02 -10.56
C ARG A 197 15.58 8.71 -10.39
N SER A 198 15.79 8.28 -9.15
CA SER A 198 16.43 6.99 -8.87
C SER A 198 15.63 5.79 -9.38
N LEU A 199 16.30 4.65 -9.42
CA LEU A 199 15.73 3.36 -9.78
C LEU A 199 14.54 3.01 -8.87
N ILE A 200 13.57 2.29 -9.45
CA ILE A 200 12.33 1.90 -8.77
C ILE A 200 12.63 1.06 -7.52
N ASN A 201 13.51 0.06 -7.62
CA ASN A 201 13.88 -0.78 -6.47
C ASN A 201 14.42 0.02 -5.27
N HIS A 202 15.17 1.10 -5.48
CA HIS A 202 15.61 2.00 -4.40
C HIS A 202 14.43 2.77 -3.79
N LYS A 203 13.49 3.24 -4.63
CA LYS A 203 12.29 3.95 -4.19
C LYS A 203 11.39 3.05 -3.35
N GLU A 204 11.09 1.86 -3.83
CA GLU A 204 10.34 0.83 -3.12
C GLU A 204 11.00 0.45 -1.81
N THR A 205 12.32 0.20 -1.82
CA THR A 205 13.07 -0.15 -0.60
C THR A 205 12.95 0.94 0.47
N ASP A 206 13.08 2.21 0.07
CA ASP A 206 12.90 3.33 1.01
C ASP A 206 11.48 3.37 1.60
N ALA A 207 10.46 3.12 0.77
CA ALA A 207 9.05 3.09 1.18
C ALA A 207 8.73 1.92 2.11
N PHE A 208 9.24 0.72 1.82
CA PHE A 208 9.13 -0.45 2.71
C PHE A 208 9.82 -0.23 4.05
N ILE A 209 11.04 0.33 4.07
CA ILE A 209 11.73 0.68 5.32
C ILE A 209 10.90 1.67 6.15
N ALA A 210 10.34 2.71 5.52
CA ALA A 210 9.51 3.69 6.20
C ALA A 210 8.21 3.09 6.75
N GLY A 211 7.50 2.29 5.95
CA GLY A 211 6.29 1.58 6.38
C GLY A 211 6.55 0.63 7.55
N TRP A 212 7.69 -0.08 7.53
CA TRP A 212 8.08 -0.96 8.63
C TRP A 212 8.35 -0.18 9.93
N LEU A 213 9.05 0.95 9.86
CA LEU A 213 9.29 1.83 11.02
C LEU A 213 7.98 2.35 11.62
N ALA A 214 7.00 2.68 10.78
CA ALA A 214 5.67 3.12 11.22
C ALA A 214 4.92 2.02 11.97
N VAL A 215 4.93 0.80 11.46
CA VAL A 215 4.38 -0.38 12.14
C VAL A 215 5.06 -0.63 13.48
N GLN A 216 6.39 -0.52 13.52
CA GLN A 216 7.18 -0.70 14.74
C GLN A 216 6.84 0.36 15.82
N ALA A 217 6.60 1.61 15.41
CA ALA A 217 6.22 2.69 16.33
C ALA A 217 4.93 2.37 17.10
N LEU A 218 3.99 1.66 16.47
CA LEU A 218 2.70 1.30 17.06
C LEU A 218 2.71 0.00 17.87
N ARG A 219 3.43 -1.03 17.41
CA ARG A 219 3.35 -2.35 18.07
C ARG A 219 3.93 -2.37 19.48
N ARG A 220 4.83 -1.45 19.85
CA ARG A 220 5.58 -1.45 21.13
C ARG A 220 6.23 -2.80 21.49
N ILE A 221 6.24 -3.74 20.54
CA ILE A 221 6.80 -5.07 20.65
C ILE A 221 8.08 -5.02 19.85
N ASP A 222 9.15 -5.55 20.45
CA ASP A 222 10.39 -5.83 19.77
C ASP A 222 10.08 -6.82 18.63
N VAL A 223 9.99 -6.32 17.40
CA VAL A 223 9.80 -7.14 16.20
C VAL A 223 11.14 -7.84 15.91
N CYS A 224 11.51 -8.75 16.81
CA CYS A 224 12.72 -9.56 16.81
C CYS A 224 12.51 -10.94 16.18
N SER A 225 11.33 -11.24 15.62
CA SER A 225 11.00 -12.63 15.31
C SER A 225 11.31 -13.10 13.90
N ASN A 226 11.77 -12.25 12.98
CA ASN A 226 12.35 -12.68 11.70
C ASN A 226 13.60 -11.85 11.43
N ASP A 227 14.78 -12.42 11.72
CA ASP A 227 16.07 -11.85 11.34
C ASP A 227 16.40 -12.03 9.84
N ASP A 228 15.57 -12.81 9.15
CA ASP A 228 15.70 -13.14 7.74
C ASP A 228 15.02 -12.13 6.80
N ASP A 229 14.23 -11.18 7.33
CA ASP A 229 13.63 -10.11 6.54
C ASP A 229 14.63 -8.96 6.35
N ASP A 230 15.16 -8.83 5.12
CA ASP A 230 16.16 -7.82 4.77
C ASP A 230 15.62 -6.38 4.92
N ILE A 231 14.31 -6.13 4.70
CA ILE A 231 13.67 -4.83 4.97
C ILE A 231 13.70 -4.54 6.47
N ALA A 232 13.24 -5.50 7.27
CA ALA A 232 13.21 -5.35 8.73
C ALA A 232 14.61 -5.06 9.29
N LYS A 233 15.63 -5.76 8.78
CA LYS A 233 17.02 -5.55 9.16
C LYS A 233 17.51 -4.14 8.83
N ALA A 234 17.25 -3.65 7.62
CA ALA A 234 17.61 -2.28 7.24
C ALA A 234 16.89 -1.24 8.10
N ALA A 235 15.60 -1.44 8.39
CA ALA A 235 14.80 -0.57 9.24
C ALA A 235 15.29 -0.52 10.69
N ARG A 236 15.75 -1.64 11.26
CA ARG A 236 16.36 -1.66 12.62
C ARG A 236 17.58 -0.75 12.73
N PHE A 237 18.44 -0.69 11.71
CA PHE A 237 19.56 0.25 11.69
C PHE A 237 19.09 1.72 11.68
N VAL A 238 17.96 2.03 11.02
CA VAL A 238 17.35 3.36 11.08
C VAL A 238 16.86 3.67 12.48
N ALA A 239 16.09 2.75 13.09
CA ALA A 239 15.60 2.90 14.46
C ALA A 239 16.74 3.09 15.48
N ALA A 240 17.86 2.39 15.28
CA ALA A 240 19.07 2.48 16.09
C ALA A 240 19.94 3.72 15.78
N LYS A 241 19.55 4.57 14.83
CA LYS A 241 20.32 5.75 14.36
C LYS A 241 21.72 5.42 13.85
N GLN A 242 21.86 4.28 13.18
CA GLN A 242 23.13 3.74 12.66
C GLN A 242 23.24 3.81 11.13
N THR A 243 22.50 4.72 10.48
CA THR A 243 22.39 4.79 9.00
C THR A 243 23.65 5.26 8.27
N GLY A 244 24.72 5.61 9.00
CA GLY A 244 26.03 5.95 8.42
C GLY A 244 26.99 4.75 8.31
N SER A 245 26.67 3.62 8.93
CA SER A 245 27.59 2.47 9.05
C SER A 245 27.73 1.68 7.75
N ALA A 246 28.82 0.93 7.62
CA ALA A 246 29.00 -0.02 6.52
C ALA A 246 27.94 -1.15 6.57
N ASP A 247 27.55 -1.56 7.78
CA ASP A 247 26.55 -2.61 7.98
C ASP A 247 25.15 -2.18 7.54
N TRP A 248 24.76 -0.92 7.80
CA TRP A 248 23.51 -0.38 7.25
C TRP A 248 23.55 -0.37 5.72
N ARG A 249 24.67 0.03 5.08
CA ARG A 249 24.79 0.03 3.61
C ARG A 249 24.62 -1.37 3.04
N LYS A 250 25.19 -2.37 3.71
CA LYS A 250 25.06 -3.78 3.36
C LYS A 250 23.62 -4.28 3.54
N ALA A 251 22.96 -3.95 4.64
CA ALA A 251 21.57 -4.31 4.90
C ALA A 251 20.63 -3.64 3.88
N TYR A 252 20.83 -2.36 3.58
CA TYR A 252 20.08 -1.64 2.56
C TYR A 252 20.25 -2.29 1.18
N LYS A 253 21.47 -2.64 0.78
CA LYS A 253 21.69 -3.31 -0.51
C LYS A 253 20.92 -4.63 -0.59
N LYS A 254 20.94 -5.46 0.46
CA LYS A 254 20.18 -6.70 0.49
C LYS A 254 18.67 -6.47 0.39
N ALA A 255 18.17 -5.45 1.08
CA ALA A 255 16.77 -5.01 0.94
C ALA A 255 16.43 -4.63 -0.50
N VAL A 256 17.30 -3.87 -1.18
CA VAL A 256 17.14 -3.56 -2.62
C VAL A 256 17.14 -4.81 -3.48
N ASP A 257 18.09 -5.73 -3.25
CA ASP A 257 18.20 -6.97 -4.02
C ASP A 257 16.94 -7.86 -3.84
N ALA A 258 16.39 -7.92 -2.62
CA ALA A 258 15.16 -8.66 -2.32
C ALA A 258 13.95 -8.07 -3.06
N ILE A 259 13.80 -6.74 -3.05
CA ILE A 259 12.75 -6.04 -3.80
C ILE A 259 12.92 -6.22 -5.31
N ASP A 260 14.14 -6.13 -5.83
CA ASP A 260 14.39 -6.34 -7.27
C ASP A 260 14.02 -7.77 -7.69
N TRP A 261 14.34 -8.76 -6.85
CA TRP A 261 13.95 -10.14 -7.07
C TRP A 261 12.41 -10.29 -7.07
N ASP A 262 11.72 -9.82 -6.03
CA ASP A 262 10.25 -9.86 -5.92
C ASP A 262 9.57 -9.23 -7.14
N TYR A 263 10.04 -8.05 -7.57
CA TYR A 263 9.47 -7.34 -8.71
C TYR A 263 9.76 -8.03 -10.05
N SER A 264 10.97 -8.56 -10.22
CA SER A 264 11.33 -9.27 -11.45
C SER A 264 10.56 -10.59 -11.61
N GLU A 265 10.35 -11.33 -10.52
CA GLU A 265 9.61 -12.58 -10.53
C GLU A 265 8.10 -12.34 -10.68
N THR A 266 7.58 -11.33 -9.99
CA THR A 266 6.15 -11.01 -9.98
C THR A 266 5.68 -10.34 -11.26
N TYR A 267 6.42 -9.34 -11.75
CA TYR A 267 5.94 -8.45 -12.81
C TYR A 267 6.70 -8.57 -14.13
N GLY A 268 7.82 -9.31 -14.17
CA GLY A 268 8.67 -9.39 -15.35
C GLY A 268 9.27 -8.02 -15.75
N LEU A 269 9.29 -7.06 -14.83
CA LEU A 269 9.72 -5.69 -15.08
C LEU A 269 11.20 -5.53 -14.70
N HIS A 270 12.05 -5.22 -15.69
CA HIS A 270 13.38 -4.68 -15.41
C HIS A 270 13.28 -3.18 -15.12
N THR A 271 13.80 -2.76 -13.97
CA THR A 271 13.64 -1.40 -13.44
C THR A 271 14.34 -0.36 -14.34
N LYS A 272 13.56 0.50 -15.01
CA LYS A 272 14.08 1.67 -15.72
C LYS A 272 13.88 2.93 -14.87
N PRO A 273 14.81 3.90 -14.91
CA PRO A 273 14.60 5.19 -14.23
C PRO A 273 13.42 5.94 -14.85
N ASN A 274 12.63 6.58 -14.00
CA ASN A 274 11.47 7.37 -14.43
C ASN A 274 11.96 8.72 -15.00
N LYS A 275 11.52 9.09 -16.21
CA LYS A 275 12.09 10.23 -16.98
C LYS A 275 11.35 11.55 -16.86
N GLU A 276 10.12 11.55 -16.33
CA GLU A 276 9.29 12.75 -16.28
C GLU A 276 9.52 13.54 -14.98
N SER A 277 9.43 14.87 -15.04
CA SER A 277 9.54 15.76 -13.88
C SER A 277 8.32 16.67 -13.82
N ILE A 278 7.81 16.89 -12.61
CA ILE A 278 6.76 17.87 -12.34
C ILE A 278 7.41 19.08 -11.64
N ASP A 279 7.02 20.29 -12.03
CA ASP A 279 7.51 21.57 -11.49
C ASP A 279 6.96 21.91 -10.07
N GLU A 280 6.52 20.90 -9.32
CA GLU A 280 5.88 21.07 -8.00
C GLU A 280 6.87 20.95 -6.82
N SER A 281 8.16 20.68 -7.09
CA SER A 281 9.17 20.48 -6.05
C SER A 281 9.44 21.72 -5.19
N ALA A 282 9.25 22.93 -5.74
CA ALA A 282 9.42 24.16 -4.98
C ALA A 282 8.38 24.29 -3.84
N LEU A 283 7.12 23.98 -4.13
CA LEU A 283 6.03 24.03 -3.15
C LEU A 283 6.26 23.03 -2.01
N PHE A 284 6.71 21.81 -2.33
CA PHE A 284 7.03 20.81 -1.30
C PHE A 284 8.16 21.26 -0.39
N LYS A 285 9.25 21.80 -0.97
CA LYS A 285 10.38 22.35 -0.19
C LYS A 285 9.94 23.48 0.74
N GLU A 286 9.10 24.39 0.25
CA GLU A 286 8.55 25.48 1.06
C GLU A 286 7.74 24.95 2.26
N ARG A 287 6.85 23.97 2.03
CA ARG A 287 6.07 23.34 3.11
C ARG A 287 6.95 22.65 4.14
N VAL A 288 7.97 21.90 3.70
CA VAL A 288 8.93 21.25 4.61
C VAL A 288 9.65 22.29 5.48
N ILE A 289 10.14 23.39 4.88
CA ILE A 289 10.81 24.48 5.60
C ILE A 289 9.86 25.12 6.61
N GLY A 290 8.62 25.43 6.21
CA GLY A 290 7.60 26.01 7.09
C GLY A 290 7.33 25.14 8.32
N ILE A 291 7.16 23.83 8.11
CA ILE A 291 6.95 22.86 9.21
C ILE A 291 8.15 22.80 10.14
N GLU A 292 9.38 22.75 9.61
CA GLU A 292 10.59 22.73 10.43
C GLU A 292 10.74 24.01 11.27
N LEU A 293 10.38 25.19 10.74
CA LEU A 293 10.39 26.45 11.47
C LEU A 293 9.38 26.44 12.62
N ILE A 294 8.16 25.99 12.39
CA ILE A 294 7.12 25.87 13.42
C ILE A 294 7.58 24.93 14.55
N GLN A 295 8.16 23.78 14.21
CA GLN A 295 8.70 22.83 15.20
C GLN A 295 9.81 23.45 16.05
N ARG A 296 10.74 24.20 15.45
CA ARG A 296 11.81 24.90 16.18
C ARG A 296 11.26 25.97 17.12
N LEU A 297 10.26 26.74 16.68
CA LEU A 297 9.61 27.75 17.51
C LEU A 297 8.92 27.12 18.73
N TYR A 298 8.17 26.03 18.52
CA TYR A 298 7.53 25.30 19.61
C TYR A 298 8.55 24.81 20.65
N LEU A 299 9.65 24.20 20.21
CA LEU A 299 10.74 23.77 21.11
C LEU A 299 11.42 24.94 21.83
N ALA A 300 11.55 26.10 21.19
CA ALA A 300 12.12 27.28 21.81
C ALA A 300 11.21 27.87 22.91
N ILE A 301 9.89 27.88 22.67
CA ILE A 301 8.89 28.30 23.67
C ILE A 301 8.86 27.32 24.83
N ALA A 302 8.82 26.02 24.56
CA ALA A 302 8.78 24.97 25.59
C ALA A 302 10.02 24.97 26.51
N LYS A 303 11.18 25.48 26.05
CA LYS A 303 12.38 25.63 26.88
C LYS A 303 12.37 26.86 27.81
N ARG A 304 11.44 27.79 27.60
CA ARG A 304 11.31 29.03 28.38
C ARG A 304 10.23 28.97 29.45
N LEU A 305 9.36 27.96 29.38
CA LEU A 305 8.36 27.63 30.40
C LEU A 305 8.95 26.61 31.38
#